data_AF-A0A5B8XXC9-F1
#
_entry.id   AF-A0A5B8XXC9-F1
#
_cell.length_a   1.000
_cell.length_b   1.000
_cell.length_c   1.000
_cell.angle_alpha   90.00
_cell.angle_beta   90.00
_cell.angle_gamma   90.00
#
_symmetry.space_group_name_H-M   'P 1'
#
loop_
_entity.id
_entity.type
_entity.pdbx_description
1 polymer ?
#
loop_
_entity_poly.entity_id
_entity_poly.type
_entity_poly.pdbx_seq_one_letter_code
_entity_poly.pdbx_strand_id
1 'polypeptide(L)'
;MNWLILAIGAALLASGCADETVVEPESDTLIIGDSPADSLEQIRVRADGMTVWASPRVLSANDWLFEARVSHSLSKISASIAGQAVDVSLVSARKFEVSVPAQLMEQNLAEEPLLVAMETTTGREFTAMFVARARFVETTGSSKIYPWRNIEPIVVERKRVFRARMTAPENFVDLVGSNDDDSEPVVTRESEKYWLFDWYPGALVWAAHPTEDALMIRGEDADGNVYTRRAPIHMELMKIGVTNSDPAAAWPAPECAAEVAACVAQTDAQTADLEHCGTYREVWPCVVDLPVNDTPEWVKRYADDLRRAIINHYTVHGEDIVNSGGNTRPQALLSVDTRKIEEVSDPEYVPSGHDLETHRVFTHPDVMFPGSDIVWFGVYERASGSLVEVYEFN
;
A
#
# COMPACT_ATOMS: atom_id res chain seq x y z
N MET A 1 -11.50 6.89 -29.40
CA MET A 1 -10.96 8.25 -29.21
C MET A 1 -12.12 9.24 -29.23
N ASN A 2 -12.80 9.39 -28.09
CA ASN A 2 -13.86 10.37 -27.88
C ASN A 2 -13.53 11.02 -26.53
N TRP A 3 -12.98 12.22 -26.57
CA TRP A 3 -12.77 13.05 -25.38
C TRP A 3 -14.02 13.89 -25.17
N LEU A 4 -14.77 13.60 -24.10
CA LEU A 4 -15.87 14.43 -23.65
C LEU A 4 -15.25 15.59 -22.83
N ILE A 5 -15.13 16.75 -23.44
CA ILE A 5 -14.76 18.01 -22.78
C ILE A 5 -16.02 18.50 -22.05
N LEU A 6 -16.01 18.50 -20.72
CA LEU A 6 -17.02 19.24 -19.94
C LEU A 6 -16.60 20.72 -19.91
N ALA A 7 -17.32 21.53 -20.69
CA ALA A 7 -17.17 22.97 -20.74
C ALA A 7 -17.80 23.61 -19.50
N ILE A 8 -17.01 24.35 -18.73
CA ILE A 8 -17.51 25.30 -17.73
C ILE A 8 -18.06 26.50 -18.50
N GLY A 9 -19.39 26.61 -18.57
CA GLY A 9 -20.08 27.74 -19.17
C GLY A 9 -19.98 28.98 -18.27
N ALA A 10 -19.23 29.98 -18.71
CA ALA A 10 -19.33 31.33 -18.18
C ALA A 10 -20.58 32.01 -18.77
N ALA A 11 -21.65 32.12 -17.98
CA ALA A 11 -22.81 32.92 -18.32
C ALA A 11 -22.63 34.34 -17.76
N LEU A 12 -22.44 35.31 -18.66
CA LEU A 12 -22.31 36.73 -18.37
C LEU A 12 -23.59 37.44 -18.79
N LEU A 13 -24.53 37.68 -17.86
CA LEU A 13 -25.67 38.59 -18.08
C LEU A 13 -26.07 39.33 -16.78
N ALA A 14 -25.84 40.64 -16.83
CA ALA A 14 -26.59 41.77 -16.28
C ALA A 14 -27.45 41.62 -14.99
N SER A 15 -26.96 42.27 -13.93
CA SER A 15 -27.68 43.19 -13.01
C SER A 15 -29.12 42.85 -12.58
N GLY A 16 -29.23 42.09 -11.50
CA GLY A 16 -30.17 42.35 -10.42
C GLY A 16 -29.39 42.34 -9.12
N CYS A 17 -29.43 43.42 -8.32
CA CYS A 17 -28.92 43.41 -6.95
C CYS A 17 -29.89 42.61 -6.07
N ALA A 18 -29.95 41.29 -6.30
CA ALA A 18 -30.43 40.38 -5.29
C ALA A 18 -29.20 39.99 -4.48
N ASP A 19 -29.27 40.20 -3.16
CA ASP A 19 -28.37 39.59 -2.19
C ASP A 19 -28.55 38.07 -2.32
N GLU A 20 -27.88 37.48 -3.31
CA GLU A 20 -27.78 36.04 -3.44
C GLU A 20 -26.86 35.62 -2.29
N THR A 21 -27.50 35.28 -1.16
CA THR A 21 -26.81 34.65 -0.05
C THR A 21 -26.19 33.37 -0.60
N VAL A 22 -24.91 33.42 -0.94
CA VAL A 22 -24.12 32.25 -1.28
C VAL A 22 -24.10 31.39 -0.03
N VAL A 23 -25.00 30.40 0.01
CA VAL A 23 -25.03 29.39 1.07
C VAL A 23 -23.80 28.52 0.84
N GLU A 24 -22.81 28.63 1.74
CA GLU A 24 -21.67 27.73 1.70
C GLU A 24 -22.14 26.29 1.94
N PRO A 25 -21.60 25.31 1.21
CA PRO A 25 -21.98 23.92 1.41
C PRO A 25 -21.52 23.44 2.79
N GLU A 26 -22.29 22.50 3.35
CA GLU A 26 -21.99 21.82 4.61
C GLU A 26 -20.76 20.90 4.52
N SER A 27 -20.45 20.42 3.31
CA SER A 27 -19.28 19.61 3.03
C SER A 27 -18.59 20.05 1.75
N ASP A 28 -17.27 19.91 1.73
CA ASP A 28 -16.44 20.14 0.55
C ASP A 28 -15.32 19.09 0.52
N THR A 29 -14.94 18.66 -0.68
CA THR A 29 -13.90 17.64 -0.90
C THR A 29 -13.12 17.95 -2.16
N LEU A 30 -11.80 17.98 -2.03
CA LEU A 30 -10.87 18.15 -3.14
C LEU A 30 -10.13 16.83 -3.36
N ILE A 31 -10.25 16.32 -4.59
CA ILE A 31 -9.44 15.20 -5.08
C ILE A 31 -8.28 15.79 -5.90
N ILE A 32 -7.05 15.45 -5.51
CA ILE A 32 -5.83 15.95 -6.12
C ILE A 32 -5.42 14.99 -7.24
N GLY A 33 -5.78 15.35 -8.47
CA GLY A 33 -5.39 14.59 -9.66
C GLY A 33 -3.89 14.68 -10.00
N ASP A 34 -3.51 14.11 -11.14
CA ASP A 34 -2.12 14.00 -11.60
C ASP A 34 -1.51 15.30 -12.14
N SER A 35 -2.26 16.40 -12.13
CA SER A 35 -1.71 17.73 -12.39
C SER A 35 -0.54 18.00 -11.44
N PRO A 36 0.53 18.69 -11.86
CA PRO A 36 1.68 18.96 -11.03
C PRO A 36 1.27 19.73 -9.76
N ALA A 37 1.12 18.97 -8.67
CA ALA A 37 0.90 19.46 -7.32
C ALA A 37 2.04 20.38 -6.86
N ASP A 38 3.18 20.35 -7.56
CA ASP A 38 4.32 21.28 -7.44
C ASP A 38 3.92 22.76 -7.56
N SER A 39 2.72 23.05 -8.07
CA SER A 39 2.18 24.43 -8.15
C SER A 39 1.26 24.84 -7.00
N LEU A 40 0.89 23.93 -6.09
CA LEU A 40 0.01 24.23 -4.95
C LEU A 40 0.84 24.23 -3.66
N GLU A 41 1.39 25.39 -3.30
CA GLU A 41 2.11 25.58 -2.02
C GLU A 41 1.29 25.13 -0.80
N GLN A 42 -0.05 25.12 -0.87
CA GLN A 42 -0.94 24.54 0.13
C GLN A 42 -2.25 24.02 -0.48
N ILE A 43 -2.59 22.76 -0.19
CA ILE A 43 -3.90 22.18 -0.51
C ILE A 43 -4.92 22.67 0.54
N ARG A 44 -6.08 23.16 0.09
CA ARG A 44 -7.15 23.65 0.98
C ARG A 44 -8.55 23.28 0.52
N VAL A 45 -9.46 23.13 1.48
CA VAL A 45 -10.91 22.95 1.28
C VAL A 45 -11.69 23.83 2.24
N ARG A 46 -12.93 24.18 1.89
CA ARG A 46 -13.77 25.05 2.72
C ARG A 46 -15.21 24.57 2.76
N ALA A 47 -15.74 24.38 3.96
CA ALA A 47 -17.16 24.12 4.20
C ALA A 47 -17.66 24.90 5.42
N ASP A 48 -18.86 25.47 5.31
CA ASP A 48 -19.56 26.21 6.38
C ASP A 48 -18.65 27.17 7.20
N GLY A 49 -17.84 27.98 6.50
CA GLY A 49 -16.92 28.94 7.12
C GLY A 49 -15.66 28.35 7.77
N MET A 50 -15.47 27.03 7.76
CA MET A 50 -14.21 26.38 8.10
C MET A 50 -13.36 26.21 6.86
N THR A 51 -12.08 26.57 6.94
CA THR A 51 -11.09 26.24 5.92
C THR A 51 -10.02 25.38 6.54
N VAL A 52 -9.72 24.25 5.90
CA VAL A 52 -8.66 23.32 6.31
C VAL A 52 -7.55 23.37 5.28
N TRP A 53 -6.31 23.47 5.75
CA TRP A 53 -5.09 23.30 4.96
C TRP A 53 -4.35 22.10 5.52
N ALA A 54 -3.78 21.27 4.65
CA ALA A 54 -2.94 20.16 5.09
C ALA A 54 -1.72 19.98 4.20
N SER A 55 -0.65 19.48 4.81
CA SER A 55 0.57 19.07 4.15
C SER A 55 1.08 17.84 4.88
N PRO A 56 1.08 16.66 4.23
CA PRO A 56 1.67 15.48 4.84
C PRO A 56 3.19 15.66 4.88
N ARG A 57 3.79 15.18 5.95
CA ARG A 57 5.24 15.09 6.14
C ARG A 57 5.56 13.77 6.80
N VAL A 58 6.73 13.24 6.47
CA VAL A 58 7.22 12.03 7.12
C VAL A 58 8.16 12.44 8.24
N LEU A 59 7.97 11.90 9.45
CA LEU A 59 8.83 12.23 10.59
C LEU A 59 9.92 11.18 10.81
N SER A 60 9.60 9.91 10.65
CA SER A 60 10.52 8.78 10.88
C SER A 60 10.04 7.52 10.15
N ALA A 61 10.85 6.46 10.21
CA ALA A 61 10.53 5.15 9.62
C ALA A 61 9.22 4.52 10.13
N ASN A 62 8.82 4.80 11.38
CA ASN A 62 7.65 4.15 11.99
C ASN A 62 6.45 5.09 12.18
N ASP A 63 6.66 6.41 12.10
CA ASP A 63 5.65 7.41 12.40
C ASP A 63 5.56 8.49 11.31
N TRP A 64 4.34 8.71 10.86
CA TRP A 64 3.97 9.67 9.82
C TRP A 64 3.25 10.85 10.44
N LEU A 65 3.44 12.06 9.88
CA LEU A 65 2.83 13.27 10.42
C LEU A 65 1.99 14.00 9.39
N PHE A 66 0.73 14.21 9.72
CA PHE A 66 -0.09 15.16 8.99
C PHE A 66 -0.06 16.51 9.71
N GLU A 67 0.66 17.47 9.13
CA GLU A 67 0.58 18.86 9.57
C GLU A 67 -0.65 19.51 8.93
N ALA A 68 -1.52 20.08 9.77
CA ALA A 68 -2.72 20.75 9.30
C ALA A 68 -2.97 22.07 10.04
N ARG A 69 -3.68 22.96 9.34
CA ARG A 69 -4.10 24.27 9.83
C ARG A 69 -5.58 24.46 9.55
N VAL A 70 -6.25 25.21 10.41
CA VAL A 70 -7.66 25.59 10.27
C VAL A 70 -7.89 27.10 10.37
N SER A 71 -9.05 27.58 9.92
CA SER A 71 -9.37 29.02 9.95
C SER A 71 -9.87 29.49 11.33
N HIS A 72 -10.36 28.57 12.17
CA HIS A 72 -10.91 28.85 13.50
C HIS A 72 -10.03 28.31 14.63
N SER A 73 -10.14 28.94 15.79
CA SER A 73 -9.47 28.43 16.99
C SER A 73 -10.16 27.16 17.47
N LEU A 74 -9.37 26.12 17.78
CA LEU A 74 -9.84 24.82 18.23
C LEU A 74 -9.78 24.72 19.76
N SER A 75 -10.75 24.02 20.34
CA SER A 75 -10.83 23.69 21.78
C SER A 75 -10.58 22.20 22.04
N LYS A 76 -10.98 21.32 21.11
CA LYS A 76 -10.76 19.87 21.18
C LYS A 76 -10.48 19.29 19.81
N ILE A 77 -9.65 18.25 19.77
CA ILE A 77 -9.35 17.48 18.56
C ILE A 77 -9.21 16.00 18.92
N SER A 78 -9.61 15.12 17.99
CA SER A 78 -9.37 13.69 18.04
C SER A 78 -9.24 13.15 16.62
N ALA A 79 -8.49 12.08 16.41
CA ALA A 79 -8.25 11.53 15.09
C ALA A 79 -8.37 10.00 15.07
N SER A 80 -8.80 9.45 13.94
CA SER A 80 -8.88 7.99 13.74
C SER A 80 -8.75 7.58 12.27
N ILE A 81 -8.30 6.34 12.06
CA ILE A 81 -8.29 5.64 10.76
C ILE A 81 -8.99 4.31 10.99
N ALA A 82 -9.98 3.99 10.15
CA ALA A 82 -10.80 2.76 10.29
C ALA A 82 -11.36 2.54 11.72
N GLY A 83 -11.72 3.63 12.41
CA GLY A 83 -12.22 3.60 13.78
C GLY A 83 -11.17 3.39 14.87
N GLN A 84 -9.89 3.15 14.51
CA GLN A 84 -8.79 3.06 15.45
C GLN A 84 -8.23 4.46 15.72
N ALA A 85 -8.12 4.83 17.00
CA ALA A 85 -7.60 6.13 17.40
C ALA A 85 -6.13 6.30 17.01
N VAL A 86 -5.76 7.51 16.57
CA VAL A 86 -4.37 7.91 16.33
C VAL A 86 -4.03 9.13 17.16
N ASP A 87 -2.74 9.30 17.43
CA ASP A 87 -2.27 10.41 18.24
C ASP A 87 -2.42 11.72 17.48
N VAL A 88 -3.00 12.71 18.16
CA VAL A 88 -3.18 14.04 17.61
C VAL A 88 -2.85 15.09 18.67
N SER A 89 -2.11 16.12 18.25
CA SER A 89 -1.66 17.18 19.14
C SER A 89 -1.97 18.56 18.57
N LEU A 90 -2.32 19.48 19.46
CA LEU A 90 -2.59 20.86 19.09
C LEU A 90 -1.31 21.68 19.22
N VAL A 91 -0.69 22.02 18.09
CA VAL A 91 0.56 22.81 18.04
C VAL A 91 0.28 24.28 18.37
N SER A 92 -0.87 24.80 17.95
CA SER A 92 -1.35 26.13 18.30
C SER A 92 -2.86 26.19 18.18
N ALA A 93 -3.50 27.28 18.61
CA ALA A 93 -4.95 27.45 18.51
C ALA A 93 -5.56 27.08 17.14
N ARG A 94 -4.80 27.15 16.04
CA ARG A 94 -5.28 26.87 14.68
C ARG A 94 -4.43 25.86 13.91
N LYS A 95 -3.49 25.18 14.57
CA LYS A 95 -2.60 24.20 13.94
C LYS A 95 -2.57 22.94 14.77
N PHE A 96 -2.62 21.80 14.10
CA PHE A 96 -2.52 20.50 14.74
C PHE A 96 -1.68 19.56 13.89
N GLU A 97 -1.25 18.50 14.55
CA GLU A 97 -0.39 17.46 14.02
C GLU A 97 -1.01 16.11 14.37
N VAL A 98 -1.13 15.22 13.38
CA VAL A 98 -1.58 13.84 13.59
C VAL A 98 -0.41 12.90 13.35
N SER A 99 -0.02 12.13 14.37
CA SER A 99 0.98 11.07 14.26
C SER A 99 0.31 9.75 13.93
N VAL A 100 0.68 9.14 12.82
CA VAL A 100 0.09 7.90 12.31
C VAL A 100 1.16 6.81 12.29
N PRO A 101 0.99 5.72 13.06
CA PRO A 101 1.93 4.61 13.04
C PRO A 101 1.86 3.87 11.69
N ALA A 102 2.97 3.27 11.28
CA ALA A 102 3.10 2.58 9.98
C ALA A 102 1.92 1.66 9.63
N GLN A 103 1.46 0.84 10.58
CA GLN A 103 0.34 -0.10 10.38
C GLN A 103 -0.97 0.61 9.99
N LEU A 104 -1.25 1.77 10.59
CA LEU A 104 -2.44 2.57 10.27
C LEU A 104 -2.22 3.42 9.02
N MET A 105 -0.97 3.83 8.77
CA MET A 105 -0.63 4.54 7.55
C MET A 105 -0.91 3.70 6.31
N GLU A 106 -0.64 2.40 6.35
CA GLU A 106 -1.02 1.52 5.25
C GLU A 106 -2.52 1.49 4.96
N GLN A 107 -3.35 1.57 6.00
CA GLN A 107 -4.80 1.66 5.80
C GLN A 107 -5.12 2.97 5.08
N ASN A 108 -4.47 4.07 5.44
CA ASN A 108 -4.66 5.34 4.76
C ASN A 108 -4.20 5.32 3.30
N LEU A 109 -3.08 4.65 3.00
CA LEU A 109 -2.62 4.41 1.63
C LEU A 109 -3.55 3.49 0.85
N ALA A 110 -4.24 2.58 1.53
CA ALA A 110 -5.35 1.78 1.00
C ALA A 110 -6.63 2.61 0.80
N GLU A 111 -6.47 3.92 0.80
CA GLU A 111 -7.49 4.95 0.76
C GLU A 111 -8.42 5.02 1.97
N GLU A 112 -8.20 4.34 3.09
CA GLU A 112 -9.06 4.54 4.28
C GLU A 112 -8.88 5.96 4.84
N PRO A 113 -9.96 6.73 5.07
CA PRO A 113 -9.80 8.12 5.45
C PRO A 113 -9.27 8.25 6.88
N LEU A 114 -8.25 9.11 7.04
CA LEU A 114 -7.92 9.70 8.33
C LEU A 114 -8.95 10.77 8.63
N LEU A 115 -9.78 10.52 9.63
CA LEU A 115 -10.80 11.45 10.10
C LEU A 115 -10.29 12.20 11.33
N VAL A 116 -10.39 13.52 11.29
CA VAL A 116 -10.02 14.40 12.41
C VAL A 116 -11.25 15.18 12.84
N ALA A 117 -11.84 14.77 13.96
CA ALA A 117 -12.94 15.49 14.59
C ALA A 117 -12.39 16.67 15.40
N MET A 118 -13.03 17.82 15.25
CA MET A 118 -12.58 19.11 15.77
C MET A 118 -13.75 19.87 16.38
N GLU A 119 -13.55 20.43 17.56
CA GLU A 119 -14.46 21.41 18.18
C GLU A 119 -13.76 22.77 18.18
N THR A 120 -14.45 23.81 17.73
CA THR A 120 -13.95 25.18 17.79
C THR A 120 -14.18 25.81 19.16
N THR A 121 -13.45 26.87 19.50
CA THR A 121 -13.69 27.64 20.74
C THR A 121 -15.08 28.29 20.80
N THR A 122 -15.77 28.38 19.66
CA THR A 122 -17.16 28.84 19.56
C THR A 122 -18.18 27.70 19.73
N GLY A 123 -17.74 26.47 19.94
CA GLY A 123 -18.61 25.29 20.12
C GLY A 123 -19.14 24.67 18.82
N ARG A 124 -18.63 25.09 17.65
CA ARG A 124 -18.95 24.46 16.36
C ARG A 124 -18.08 23.24 16.13
N GLU A 125 -18.67 22.17 15.63
CA GLU A 125 -18.01 20.90 15.35
C GLU A 125 -17.75 20.74 13.85
N PHE A 126 -16.59 20.20 13.51
CA PHE A 126 -16.19 19.90 12.15
C PHE A 126 -15.41 18.59 12.13
N THR A 127 -15.46 17.88 11.01
CA THR A 127 -14.57 16.76 10.73
C THR A 127 -13.77 17.07 9.47
N ALA A 128 -12.45 16.91 9.53
CA ALA A 128 -11.60 16.89 8.35
C ALA A 128 -11.30 15.45 7.93
N MET A 129 -11.19 15.22 6.63
CA MET A 129 -10.79 13.94 6.05
C MET A 129 -9.48 14.13 5.29
N PHE A 130 -8.51 13.24 5.51
CA PHE A 130 -7.26 13.15 4.77
C PHE A 130 -7.07 11.75 4.20
N VAL A 131 -6.71 11.64 2.93
CA VAL A 131 -6.32 10.39 2.28
C VAL A 131 -5.00 10.62 1.56
N ALA A 132 -3.97 9.87 1.90
CA ALA A 132 -2.68 9.93 1.24
C ALA A 132 -2.54 8.86 0.15
N ARG A 133 -1.53 9.05 -0.70
CA ARG A 133 -1.08 8.08 -1.70
C ARG A 133 0.44 8.12 -1.79
N ALA A 134 1.06 6.96 -1.99
CA ALA A 134 2.49 6.89 -2.26
C ALA A 134 2.77 7.23 -3.73
N ARG A 135 3.82 8.01 -3.96
CA ARG A 135 4.19 8.52 -5.27
C ARG A 135 5.70 8.53 -5.44
N PHE A 136 6.17 8.25 -6.66
CA PHE A 136 7.54 8.58 -7.00
C PHE A 136 7.68 10.08 -7.22
N VAL A 137 8.69 10.67 -6.59
CA VAL A 137 9.02 12.09 -6.71
C VAL A 137 10.49 12.25 -7.05
N GLU A 138 10.82 13.37 -7.70
CA GLU A 138 12.22 13.78 -7.95
C GLU A 138 13.12 12.67 -8.52
N THR A 139 12.58 11.82 -9.39
CA THR A 139 13.31 10.66 -9.89
C THR A 139 14.47 11.09 -10.79
N THR A 140 15.62 10.44 -10.68
CA THR A 140 16.87 10.80 -11.39
C THR A 140 17.54 9.56 -11.99
N GLY A 141 18.45 9.75 -12.96
CA GLY A 141 19.17 8.67 -13.64
C GLY A 141 18.69 8.44 -15.07
N SER A 142 18.76 7.20 -15.54
CA SER A 142 18.44 6.82 -16.92
C SER A 142 17.02 7.25 -17.30
N SER A 143 16.87 7.85 -18.48
CA SER A 143 15.57 8.18 -19.07
C SER A 143 14.88 6.98 -19.72
N LYS A 144 15.54 5.81 -19.74
CA LYS A 144 14.97 4.57 -20.28
C LYS A 144 14.01 3.91 -19.29
N ILE A 145 14.20 4.13 -18.00
CA ILE A 145 13.32 3.62 -16.96
C ILE A 145 12.40 4.76 -16.53
N TYR A 146 11.10 4.60 -16.76
CA TYR A 146 10.10 5.62 -16.47
C TYR A 146 9.09 5.11 -15.43
N PRO A 147 9.30 5.41 -14.14
CA PRO A 147 8.29 5.16 -13.11
C PRO A 147 7.08 6.05 -13.32
N TRP A 148 5.89 5.44 -13.32
CA TRP A 148 4.64 6.17 -13.29
C TRP A 148 4.47 6.80 -11.91
N ARG A 149 3.97 8.02 -11.84
CA ARG A 149 3.99 8.81 -10.60
C ARG A 149 3.31 8.10 -9.43
N ASN A 150 2.15 7.49 -9.66
CA ASN A 150 1.32 6.93 -8.59
C ASN A 150 1.67 5.47 -8.30
N ILE A 151 1.66 5.14 -7.01
CA ILE A 151 1.60 3.77 -6.50
C ILE A 151 0.18 3.55 -6.00
N GLU A 152 -0.53 2.58 -6.57
CA GLU A 152 -1.97 2.39 -6.35
C GLU A 152 -2.23 1.16 -5.49
N PRO A 153 -3.11 1.24 -4.48
CA PRO A 153 -3.59 0.05 -3.83
C PRO A 153 -4.47 -0.74 -4.81
N ILE A 154 -4.27 -2.06 -4.83
CA ILE A 154 -5.03 -3.02 -5.61
C ILE A 154 -5.30 -4.27 -4.76
N VAL A 155 -6.14 -5.17 -5.27
CA VAL A 155 -6.41 -6.47 -4.65
C VAL A 155 -5.83 -7.57 -5.53
N VAL A 156 -4.88 -8.32 -4.97
CA VAL A 156 -4.25 -9.49 -5.62
C VAL A 156 -4.34 -10.65 -4.65
N GLU A 157 -4.89 -11.79 -5.07
CA GLU A 157 -5.06 -12.97 -4.22
C GLU A 157 -5.77 -12.67 -2.90
N ARG A 158 -6.79 -11.79 -2.94
CA ARG A 158 -7.53 -11.26 -1.78
C ARG A 158 -6.66 -10.53 -0.74
N LYS A 159 -5.44 -10.15 -1.10
CA LYS A 159 -4.57 -9.32 -0.28
C LYS A 159 -4.51 -7.93 -0.88
N ARG A 160 -4.34 -6.95 -0.01
CA ARG A 160 -3.94 -5.61 -0.43
C ARG A 160 -2.51 -5.68 -0.95
N VAL A 161 -2.29 -5.16 -2.14
CA VAL A 161 -0.98 -4.93 -2.73
C VAL A 161 -0.91 -3.47 -3.15
N PHE A 162 0.25 -2.85 -3.01
CA PHE A 162 0.49 -1.52 -3.58
C PHE A 162 1.34 -1.68 -4.82
N ARG A 163 0.79 -1.26 -5.96
CA ARG A 163 1.40 -1.46 -7.27
C ARG A 163 1.90 -0.15 -7.85
N ALA A 164 3.17 -0.14 -8.21
CA ALA A 164 3.72 0.83 -9.15
C ALA A 164 3.80 0.26 -10.56
N ARG A 165 3.77 1.15 -11.54
CA ARG A 165 4.00 0.83 -12.96
C ARG A 165 5.28 1.47 -13.45
N MET A 166 6.00 0.73 -14.28
CA MET A 166 7.21 1.19 -14.94
C MET A 166 7.05 1.03 -16.45
N THR A 167 7.60 1.98 -17.20
CA THR A 167 7.82 1.82 -18.64
C THR A 167 9.31 1.70 -18.90
N ALA A 168 9.70 0.67 -19.65
CA ALA A 168 11.06 0.43 -20.11
C ALA A 168 11.06 0.06 -21.62
N PRO A 169 12.23 0.12 -22.30
CA PRO A 169 12.37 -0.37 -23.67
C PRO A 169 12.00 -1.86 -23.81
N GLU A 170 11.50 -2.25 -24.99
CA GLU A 170 11.09 -3.65 -25.28
C GLU A 170 12.25 -4.65 -25.13
N ASN A 171 13.47 -4.20 -25.42
CA ASN A 171 14.68 -5.02 -25.34
C ASN A 171 15.23 -5.17 -23.91
N PHE A 172 14.57 -4.63 -22.88
CA PHE A 172 14.93 -4.95 -21.50
C PHE A 172 14.61 -6.42 -21.22
N VAL A 173 15.58 -7.14 -20.68
CA VAL A 173 15.46 -8.54 -20.27
C VAL A 173 15.18 -8.66 -18.78
N ASP A 174 15.59 -7.66 -18.00
CA ASP A 174 15.39 -7.62 -16.56
C ASP A 174 15.14 -6.21 -16.04
N LEU A 175 14.42 -6.12 -14.92
CA LEU A 175 14.19 -4.92 -14.15
C LEU A 175 14.03 -5.31 -12.68
N VAL A 176 14.81 -4.69 -11.79
CA VAL A 176 14.77 -4.94 -10.36
C VAL A 176 14.67 -3.63 -9.60
N GLY A 177 13.91 -3.62 -8.51
CA GLY A 177 13.90 -2.55 -7.52
C GLY A 177 14.64 -3.00 -6.28
N SER A 178 15.54 -2.16 -5.76
CA SER A 178 16.31 -2.42 -4.54
C SER A 178 16.31 -1.18 -3.65
N ASN A 179 16.30 -1.37 -2.33
CA ASN A 179 16.42 -0.30 -1.36
C ASN A 179 17.18 -0.82 -0.12
N ASP A 180 17.58 0.07 0.79
CA ASP A 180 18.50 -0.32 1.87
C ASP A 180 17.79 -1.08 3.02
N ASP A 181 16.46 -1.02 3.07
CA ASP A 181 15.63 -1.49 4.18
C ASP A 181 14.86 -2.79 3.90
N ASP A 182 15.34 -3.64 2.97
CA ASP A 182 14.72 -4.93 2.60
C ASP A 182 13.22 -4.84 2.26
N SER A 183 12.77 -3.68 1.76
CA SER A 183 11.38 -3.42 1.39
C SER A 183 11.22 -3.38 -0.13
N GLU A 184 11.94 -4.26 -0.83
CA GLU A 184 11.90 -4.31 -2.27
C GLU A 184 10.52 -4.72 -2.79
N PRO A 185 10.07 -4.09 -3.87
CA PRO A 185 8.91 -4.56 -4.59
C PRO A 185 9.23 -5.89 -5.25
N VAL A 186 8.19 -6.68 -5.44
CA VAL A 186 8.25 -7.76 -6.41
C VAL A 186 8.07 -7.19 -7.79
N VAL A 187 9.04 -7.43 -8.66
CA VAL A 187 8.99 -6.98 -10.04
C VAL A 187 8.47 -8.08 -10.96
N THR A 188 7.41 -7.77 -11.70
CA THR A 188 6.83 -8.66 -12.72
C THR A 188 6.74 -7.93 -14.06
N ARG A 189 7.06 -8.61 -15.15
CA ARG A 189 6.86 -8.08 -16.50
C ARG A 189 5.41 -8.28 -16.92
N GLU A 190 4.65 -7.19 -17.09
CA GLU A 190 3.26 -7.22 -17.57
C GLU A 190 3.21 -7.36 -19.10
N SER A 191 4.13 -6.69 -19.79
CA SER A 191 4.23 -6.75 -21.26
C SER A 191 5.66 -6.44 -21.72
N GLU A 192 5.89 -6.35 -23.03
CA GLU A 192 7.20 -5.99 -23.57
C GLU A 192 7.74 -4.67 -23.01
N LYS A 193 6.88 -3.69 -22.69
CA LYS A 193 7.29 -2.37 -22.18
C LYS A 193 6.95 -2.11 -20.72
N TYR A 194 5.92 -2.78 -20.22
CA TYR A 194 5.35 -2.47 -18.90
C TYR A 194 5.76 -3.49 -17.87
N TRP A 195 6.16 -2.97 -16.72
CA TRP A 195 6.56 -3.76 -15.55
C TRP A 195 5.77 -3.28 -14.33
N LEU A 196 5.45 -4.22 -13.45
CA LEU A 196 4.70 -4.02 -12.21
C LEU A 196 5.66 -4.19 -11.05
N PHE A 197 5.57 -3.29 -10.10
CA PHE A 197 6.37 -3.25 -8.89
C PHE A 197 5.40 -3.33 -7.72
N ASP A 198 5.29 -4.50 -7.11
CA ASP A 198 4.24 -4.82 -6.15
C ASP A 198 4.83 -4.92 -4.73
N TRP A 199 4.37 -4.05 -3.84
CA TRP A 199 4.66 -4.11 -2.41
C TRP A 199 3.50 -4.75 -1.65
N TYR A 200 3.82 -5.73 -0.83
CA TYR A 200 2.87 -6.32 0.11
C TYR A 200 2.76 -5.45 1.38
N PRO A 201 1.71 -5.66 2.20
CA PRO A 201 1.52 -4.91 3.45
C PRO A 201 2.80 -4.93 4.29
N GLY A 202 3.11 -3.81 4.94
CA GLY A 202 4.38 -3.53 5.60
C GLY A 202 5.34 -2.80 4.68
N ALA A 203 5.73 -3.42 3.56
CA ALA A 203 6.92 -3.06 2.82
C ALA A 203 6.91 -1.63 2.25
N LEU A 204 5.79 -1.18 1.66
CA LEU A 204 5.75 0.15 1.04
C LEU A 204 5.98 1.29 2.05
N VAL A 205 5.54 1.13 3.29
CA VAL A 205 5.71 2.19 4.30
C VAL A 205 7.18 2.37 4.65
N TRP A 206 7.94 1.27 4.71
CA TRP A 206 9.39 1.32 4.88
C TRP A 206 10.08 1.93 3.66
N ALA A 207 9.70 1.50 2.45
CA ALA A 207 10.27 2.01 1.20
C ALA A 207 9.99 3.49 0.92
N ALA A 208 9.04 4.11 1.62
CA ALA A 208 8.65 5.51 1.45
C ALA A 208 9.42 6.50 2.36
N HIS A 209 10.59 6.10 2.88
CA HIS A 209 11.35 6.92 3.82
C HIS A 209 11.86 8.23 3.17
N PRO A 210 11.58 9.41 3.76
CA PRO A 210 11.72 10.73 3.12
C PRO A 210 13.16 11.21 2.91
N THR A 211 14.12 10.68 3.68
CA THR A 211 15.44 11.31 3.82
C THR A 211 16.58 10.41 3.39
N GLU A 212 16.37 9.10 3.34
CA GLU A 212 17.48 8.14 3.27
C GLU A 212 17.24 6.99 2.29
N ASP A 213 15.99 6.57 2.06
CA ASP A 213 15.72 5.37 1.28
C ASP A 213 14.99 5.69 -0.03
N ALA A 214 15.71 5.64 -1.15
CA ALA A 214 15.11 5.79 -2.46
C ALA A 214 15.22 4.47 -3.20
N LEU A 215 14.13 4.06 -3.85
CA LEU A 215 14.14 2.85 -4.65
C LEU A 215 15.15 3.00 -5.81
N MET A 216 16.19 2.18 -5.77
CA MET A 216 17.16 2.05 -6.84
C MET A 216 16.65 1.00 -7.82
N ILE A 217 16.17 1.48 -8.97
CA ILE A 217 15.68 0.65 -10.06
C ILE A 217 16.83 0.40 -11.02
N ARG A 218 17.19 -0.87 -11.21
CA ARG A 218 18.21 -1.32 -12.17
C ARG A 218 17.52 -2.13 -13.26
N GLY A 219 17.80 -1.80 -14.52
CA GLY A 219 17.35 -2.60 -15.66
C GLY A 219 18.52 -2.98 -16.56
N GLU A 220 18.41 -4.13 -17.21
CA GLU A 220 19.40 -4.65 -18.14
C GLU A 220 18.74 -4.92 -19.49
N ASP A 221 19.39 -4.47 -20.57
CA ASP A 221 18.95 -4.79 -21.93
C ASP A 221 19.57 -6.08 -22.48
N ALA A 222 19.02 -6.58 -23.59
CA ALA A 222 19.47 -7.81 -24.23
C ALA A 222 20.94 -7.78 -24.70
N ASP A 223 21.56 -6.60 -24.78
CA ASP A 223 22.96 -6.42 -25.13
C ASP A 223 23.87 -6.39 -23.87
N GLY A 224 23.29 -6.54 -22.67
CA GLY A 224 23.97 -6.50 -21.38
C GLY A 224 24.26 -5.08 -20.86
N ASN A 225 23.66 -4.04 -21.45
CA ASN A 225 23.82 -2.69 -20.92
C ASN A 225 22.95 -2.51 -19.68
N VAL A 226 23.56 -1.98 -18.62
CA VAL A 226 22.88 -1.71 -17.36
C VAL A 226 22.46 -0.24 -17.27
N TYR A 227 21.21 -0.02 -16.89
CA TYR A 227 20.62 1.30 -16.67
C TYR A 227 20.11 1.39 -15.24
N THR A 228 20.31 2.54 -14.60
CA THR A 228 19.84 2.77 -13.24
C THR A 228 18.97 4.02 -13.15
N ARG A 229 17.97 3.99 -12.28
CA ARG A 229 17.09 5.10 -11.93
C ARG A 229 16.94 5.12 -10.42
N ARG A 230 17.21 6.26 -9.81
CA ARG A 230 16.87 6.53 -8.40
C ARG A 230 15.47 7.11 -8.35
N ALA A 231 14.59 6.48 -7.58
CA ALA A 231 13.17 6.84 -7.52
C ALA A 231 12.70 6.92 -6.05
N PRO A 232 12.88 8.07 -5.37
CA PRO A 232 12.30 8.33 -4.06
C PRO A 232 10.79 8.11 -4.05
N ILE A 233 10.27 7.48 -3.00
CA ILE A 233 8.83 7.29 -2.80
C ILE A 233 8.41 8.21 -1.66
N HIS A 234 7.50 9.14 -1.93
CA HIS A 234 6.93 10.03 -0.93
C HIS A 234 5.44 9.78 -0.79
N MET A 235 4.90 9.99 0.41
CA MET A 235 3.46 10.01 0.62
C MET A 235 2.94 11.44 0.44
N GLU A 236 2.02 11.61 -0.51
CA GLU A 236 1.38 12.89 -0.79
C GLU A 236 -0.12 12.79 -0.48
N LEU A 237 -0.73 13.93 -0.16
CA LEU A 237 -2.17 13.99 0.06
C LEU A 237 -2.86 13.83 -1.29
N MET A 238 -3.84 12.94 -1.35
CA MET A 238 -4.63 12.62 -2.54
C MET A 238 -6.06 13.14 -2.42
N LYS A 239 -6.65 13.06 -1.22
CA LYS A 239 -7.97 13.66 -0.93
C LYS A 239 -7.91 14.46 0.35
N ILE A 240 -8.54 15.62 0.34
CA ILE A 240 -8.82 16.41 1.54
C ILE A 240 -10.31 16.77 1.54
N GLY A 241 -10.94 16.72 2.70
CA GLY A 241 -12.32 17.12 2.87
C GLY A 241 -12.56 17.78 4.21
N VAL A 242 -13.62 18.56 4.30
CA VAL A 242 -14.14 19.09 5.57
C VAL A 242 -15.66 19.07 5.54
N THR A 243 -16.26 18.70 6.67
CA THR A 243 -17.70 18.68 6.86
C THR A 243 -18.07 19.15 8.27
N ASN A 244 -19.24 19.75 8.42
CA ASN A 244 -19.89 20.02 9.71
C ASN A 244 -21.06 19.04 10.00
N SER A 245 -21.31 18.09 9.09
CA SER A 245 -22.35 17.06 9.19
C SER A 245 -21.75 15.70 9.58
N ASP A 246 -22.58 14.65 9.60
CA ASP A 246 -22.13 13.28 9.86
C ASP A 246 -21.07 12.84 8.82
N PRO A 247 -19.83 12.54 9.23
CA PRO A 247 -18.78 12.08 8.33
C PRO A 247 -19.15 10.82 7.55
N ALA A 248 -19.96 9.92 8.12
CA ALA A 248 -20.39 8.70 7.44
C ALA A 248 -21.37 9.00 6.29
N ALA A 249 -22.13 10.10 6.38
CA ALA A 249 -22.99 10.57 5.30
C ALA A 249 -22.21 11.37 4.25
N ALA A 250 -21.23 12.18 4.68
CA ALA A 250 -20.39 12.97 3.78
C ALA A 250 -19.40 12.11 2.96
N TRP A 251 -18.83 11.09 3.60
CA TRP A 251 -17.86 10.17 3.00
C TRP A 251 -18.24 8.72 3.31
N PRO A 252 -19.31 8.20 2.69
CA PRO A 252 -19.76 6.84 2.94
C PRO A 252 -18.66 5.84 2.60
N ALA A 253 -18.54 4.81 3.44
CA ALA A 253 -17.71 3.65 3.12
C ALA A 253 -18.27 3.00 1.84
N PRO A 254 -17.40 2.60 0.89
CA PRO A 254 -17.85 1.90 -0.30
C PRO A 254 -18.49 0.57 0.10
N GLU A 255 -19.62 0.26 -0.53
CA GLU A 255 -20.25 -1.06 -0.46
C GLU A 255 -19.87 -1.86 -1.70
N CYS A 256 -20.02 -3.18 -1.64
CA CYS A 256 -19.78 -4.04 -2.80
C CYS A 256 -20.85 -3.80 -3.88
N ALA A 257 -20.51 -2.97 -4.88
CA ALA A 257 -21.38 -2.71 -6.02
C ALA A 257 -21.63 -3.99 -6.82
N ALA A 258 -22.86 -4.19 -7.31
CA ALA A 258 -23.27 -5.42 -7.99
C ALA A 258 -22.41 -5.74 -9.24
N GLU A 259 -21.95 -4.71 -9.95
CA GLU A 259 -21.09 -4.86 -11.13
C GLU A 259 -19.67 -5.33 -10.77
N VAL A 260 -19.10 -4.80 -9.68
CA VAL A 260 -17.80 -5.21 -9.15
C VAL A 260 -17.89 -6.63 -8.60
N ALA A 261 -18.95 -6.94 -7.85
CA ALA A 261 -19.23 -8.30 -7.36
C ALA A 261 -19.29 -9.32 -8.50
N ALA A 262 -19.97 -8.97 -9.60
CA ALA A 262 -20.07 -9.82 -10.77
C ALA A 262 -18.72 -10.05 -11.47
N CYS A 263 -17.87 -9.02 -11.55
CA CYS A 263 -16.51 -9.15 -12.07
C CYS A 263 -15.64 -10.03 -11.19
N VAL A 264 -15.66 -9.79 -9.87
CA VAL A 264 -14.91 -10.59 -8.89
C VAL A 264 -15.35 -12.05 -8.93
N ALA A 265 -16.65 -12.34 -9.04
CA ALA A 265 -17.16 -13.71 -9.09
C ALA A 265 -16.79 -14.47 -10.39
N GLN A 266 -16.50 -13.76 -11.49
CA GLN A 266 -16.03 -14.35 -12.75
C GLN A 266 -14.51 -14.56 -12.77
N THR A 267 -13.81 -13.98 -11.82
CA THR A 267 -12.36 -14.08 -11.67
C THR A 267 -12.08 -15.02 -10.50
N ASP A 268 -11.05 -15.88 -10.59
CA ASP A 268 -10.66 -16.67 -9.41
C ASP A 268 -9.99 -15.74 -8.38
N ALA A 269 -10.78 -15.11 -7.51
CA ALA A 269 -10.32 -14.12 -6.55
C ALA A 269 -9.20 -14.64 -5.63
N GLN A 270 -9.06 -15.97 -5.47
CA GLN A 270 -8.02 -16.58 -4.64
C GLN A 270 -6.63 -16.52 -5.27
N THR A 271 -6.55 -16.43 -6.60
CA THR A 271 -5.28 -16.42 -7.35
C THR A 271 -5.10 -15.19 -8.22
N ALA A 272 -6.17 -14.45 -8.44
CA ALA A 272 -6.18 -13.40 -9.44
C ALA A 272 -5.81 -12.03 -8.87
N ASP A 273 -5.20 -11.28 -9.77
CA ASP A 273 -5.22 -9.83 -9.77
C ASP A 273 -6.63 -9.33 -10.11
N LEU A 274 -7.18 -8.45 -9.28
CA LEU A 274 -8.54 -7.92 -9.43
C LEU A 274 -8.57 -6.45 -9.84
N GLU A 275 -7.43 -5.88 -10.24
CA GLU A 275 -7.36 -4.48 -10.66
C GLU A 275 -8.30 -4.14 -11.84
N HIS A 276 -8.54 -5.11 -12.74
CA HIS A 276 -9.50 -4.91 -13.85
C HIS A 276 -10.96 -4.84 -13.41
N CYS A 277 -11.28 -5.24 -12.17
CA CYS A 277 -12.64 -5.17 -11.63
C CYS A 277 -12.98 -3.83 -10.98
N GLY A 278 -12.00 -2.96 -10.75
CA GLY A 278 -12.20 -1.65 -10.15
C GLY A 278 -11.04 -1.22 -9.28
N THR A 279 -11.20 -0.07 -8.61
CA THR A 279 -10.24 0.41 -7.62
C THR A 279 -10.25 -0.47 -6.36
N TYR A 280 -9.19 -0.41 -5.56
CA TYR A 280 -9.13 -1.13 -4.28
C TYR A 280 -10.36 -0.87 -3.39
N ARG A 281 -10.79 0.40 -3.25
CA ARG A 281 -11.96 0.79 -2.45
C ARG A 281 -13.26 0.13 -2.93
N GLU A 282 -13.40 -0.08 -4.25
CA GLU A 282 -14.58 -0.71 -4.84
C GLU A 282 -14.54 -2.23 -4.71
N VAL A 283 -13.35 -2.83 -4.88
CA VAL A 283 -13.16 -4.29 -4.90
C VAL A 283 -13.05 -4.89 -3.49
N TRP A 284 -12.40 -4.21 -2.55
CA TRP A 284 -12.12 -4.75 -1.21
C TRP A 284 -13.39 -5.21 -0.46
N PRO A 285 -14.49 -4.43 -0.43
CA PRO A 285 -15.75 -4.87 0.19
C PRO A 285 -16.34 -6.15 -0.45
N CYS A 286 -16.05 -6.41 -1.73
CA CYS A 286 -16.53 -7.59 -2.44
C CYS A 286 -15.73 -8.87 -2.13
N VAL A 287 -14.53 -8.75 -1.56
CA VAL A 287 -13.64 -9.89 -1.31
C VAL A 287 -13.42 -10.18 0.18
N VAL A 288 -13.64 -9.20 1.06
CA VAL A 288 -13.39 -9.34 2.50
C VAL A 288 -14.32 -10.38 3.13
N ASP A 289 -15.59 -10.43 2.69
CA ASP A 289 -16.62 -11.33 3.23
C ASP A 289 -16.74 -12.66 2.48
N LEU A 290 -15.97 -12.86 1.39
CA LEU A 290 -15.93 -14.17 0.75
C LEU A 290 -15.39 -15.18 1.76
N PRO A 291 -15.94 -16.41 1.83
CA PRO A 291 -15.36 -17.45 2.68
C PRO A 291 -13.87 -17.58 2.32
N VAL A 292 -13.00 -17.21 3.26
CA VAL A 292 -11.59 -17.55 3.17
C VAL A 292 -11.60 -19.08 3.30
N ASN A 293 -10.92 -19.79 2.41
CA ASN A 293 -10.52 -21.14 2.78
C ASN A 293 -9.66 -20.92 4.03
N ASP A 294 -10.23 -21.18 5.21
CA ASP A 294 -9.66 -20.86 6.52
C ASP A 294 -8.32 -21.56 6.62
N THR A 295 -7.31 -20.89 6.08
CA THR A 295 -5.94 -21.34 6.11
C THR A 295 -5.60 -21.33 7.58
N PRO A 296 -5.31 -22.50 8.18
CA PRO A 296 -5.13 -22.56 9.61
C PRO A 296 -4.07 -21.57 10.06
N GLU A 297 -4.25 -20.94 11.22
CA GLU A 297 -3.37 -19.85 11.67
C GLU A 297 -1.88 -20.26 11.74
N TRP A 298 -1.62 -21.53 12.04
CA TRP A 298 -0.27 -22.09 12.03
C TRP A 298 0.36 -22.17 10.63
N VAL A 299 -0.43 -22.35 9.56
CA VAL A 299 0.04 -22.28 8.18
C VAL A 299 0.49 -20.86 7.85
N LYS A 300 -0.32 -19.86 8.20
CA LYS A 300 0.02 -18.45 7.95
C LYS A 300 1.29 -18.07 8.69
N ARG A 301 1.39 -18.45 9.96
CA ARG A 301 2.58 -18.24 10.77
C ARG A 301 3.82 -18.87 10.15
N TYR A 302 3.73 -20.11 9.66
CA TYR A 302 4.84 -20.74 8.97
C TYR A 302 5.23 -20.02 7.68
N ALA A 303 4.27 -19.58 6.88
CA ALA A 303 4.58 -18.77 5.70
C ALA A 303 5.38 -17.50 6.05
N ASP A 304 5.03 -16.81 7.13
CA ASP A 304 5.75 -15.61 7.57
C ASP A 304 7.15 -15.92 8.13
N ASP A 305 7.28 -17.00 8.92
CA ASP A 305 8.57 -17.49 9.40
C ASP A 305 9.50 -17.92 8.25
N LEU A 306 8.94 -18.59 7.23
CA LEU A 306 9.64 -18.98 6.03
C LEU A 306 10.12 -17.76 5.22
N ARG A 307 9.27 -16.73 5.03
CA ARG A 307 9.69 -15.48 4.38
C ARG A 307 10.88 -14.83 5.08
N ARG A 308 10.87 -14.79 6.42
CA ARG A 308 12.02 -14.28 7.20
C ARG A 308 13.27 -15.14 7.02
N ALA A 309 13.13 -16.46 7.01
CA ALA A 309 14.24 -17.37 6.76
C ALA A 309 14.86 -17.17 5.37
N ILE A 310 14.01 -16.98 4.34
CA ILE A 310 14.44 -16.67 2.97
C ILE A 310 15.21 -15.34 2.92
N ILE A 311 14.69 -14.27 3.54
CA ILE A 311 15.40 -12.97 3.59
C ILE A 311 16.80 -13.13 4.20
N ASN A 312 16.89 -13.83 5.34
CA ASN A 312 18.17 -14.09 5.99
C ASN A 312 19.11 -14.92 5.10
N HIS A 313 18.59 -15.94 4.42
CA HIS A 313 19.37 -16.80 3.54
C HIS A 313 19.93 -16.02 2.32
N TYR A 314 19.11 -15.19 1.68
CA TYR A 314 19.54 -14.36 0.54
C TYR A 314 20.54 -13.27 0.93
N THR A 315 20.57 -12.85 2.19
CA THR A 315 21.60 -11.91 2.69
C THR A 315 23.01 -12.50 2.57
N VAL A 316 23.14 -13.82 2.69
CA VAL A 316 24.44 -14.52 2.62
C VAL A 316 24.68 -15.16 1.25
N HIS A 317 23.64 -15.74 0.65
CA HIS A 317 23.76 -16.60 -0.53
C HIS A 317 23.08 -16.04 -1.79
N GLY A 318 22.48 -14.86 -1.72
CA GLY A 318 21.63 -14.34 -2.80
C GLY A 318 22.32 -14.23 -4.16
N GLU A 319 23.57 -13.75 -4.19
CA GLU A 319 24.35 -13.65 -5.42
C GLU A 319 24.62 -15.03 -6.04
N ASP A 320 25.03 -16.02 -5.23
CA ASP A 320 25.29 -17.38 -5.69
C ASP A 320 24.02 -18.07 -6.21
N ILE A 321 22.88 -17.85 -5.54
CA ILE A 321 21.57 -18.39 -5.94
C ILE A 321 21.18 -17.88 -7.33
N VAL A 322 21.21 -16.56 -7.53
CA VAL A 322 20.86 -15.93 -8.82
C VAL A 322 21.84 -16.37 -9.91
N ASN A 323 23.15 -16.39 -9.62
CA ASN A 323 24.17 -16.84 -10.58
C ASN A 323 24.02 -18.33 -10.97
N SER A 324 23.42 -19.13 -10.10
CA SER A 324 23.13 -20.55 -10.35
C SER A 324 21.80 -20.76 -11.08
N GLY A 325 21.12 -19.69 -11.50
CA GLY A 325 19.82 -19.75 -12.19
C GLY A 325 18.63 -19.92 -11.25
N GLY A 326 18.81 -19.69 -9.95
CA GLY A 326 17.71 -19.63 -8.98
C GLY A 326 16.87 -18.36 -9.12
N ASN A 327 15.76 -18.35 -8.41
CA ASN A 327 14.91 -17.17 -8.25
C ASN A 327 15.70 -16.03 -7.55
N THR A 328 15.29 -14.80 -7.82
CA THR A 328 15.69 -13.64 -7.02
C THR A 328 14.97 -13.66 -5.67
N ARG A 329 15.48 -12.92 -4.66
CA ARG A 329 14.83 -12.80 -3.34
C ARG A 329 13.34 -12.47 -3.45
N PRO A 330 12.90 -11.45 -4.22
CA PRO A 330 11.47 -11.13 -4.34
C PRO A 330 10.64 -12.26 -4.97
N GLN A 331 11.18 -12.95 -5.99
CA GLN A 331 10.51 -14.09 -6.63
C GLN A 331 10.34 -15.27 -5.66
N ALA A 332 11.36 -15.55 -4.83
CA ALA A 332 11.29 -16.57 -3.80
C ALA A 332 10.24 -16.23 -2.73
N LEU A 333 10.19 -14.98 -2.27
CA LEU A 333 9.21 -14.52 -1.27
C LEU A 333 7.76 -14.60 -1.77
N LEU A 334 7.52 -14.30 -3.05
CA LEU A 334 6.22 -14.52 -3.69
C LEU A 334 5.81 -15.98 -3.75
N SER A 335 6.79 -16.85 -3.99
CA SER A 335 6.53 -18.28 -4.20
C SER A 335 6.12 -18.99 -2.91
N VAL A 336 6.25 -18.33 -1.75
CA VAL A 336 5.71 -18.80 -0.47
C VAL A 336 4.18 -18.72 -0.49
N ASP A 337 3.56 -19.88 -0.73
CA ASP A 337 2.13 -20.07 -0.88
C ASP A 337 1.59 -20.97 0.24
N THR A 338 0.65 -20.44 1.02
CA THR A 338 0.03 -21.18 2.12
C THR A 338 -0.71 -22.44 1.68
N ARG A 339 -1.09 -22.54 0.41
CA ARG A 339 -1.75 -23.73 -0.16
C ARG A 339 -0.79 -24.87 -0.44
N LYS A 340 0.51 -24.60 -0.51
CA LYS A 340 1.58 -25.59 -0.68
C LYS A 340 2.21 -26.00 0.65
N ILE A 341 1.70 -25.47 1.76
CA ILE A 341 2.16 -25.83 3.10
C ILE A 341 1.43 -27.08 3.57
N GLU A 342 2.19 -28.08 3.96
CA GLU A 342 1.67 -29.35 4.49
C GLU A 342 2.19 -29.58 5.92
N GLU A 343 1.36 -30.10 6.83
CA GLU A 343 1.83 -30.59 8.14
C GLU A 343 2.36 -32.02 7.95
N VAL A 344 3.62 -32.24 8.33
CA VAL A 344 4.23 -33.57 8.30
C VAL A 344 3.53 -34.43 9.34
N SER A 345 3.01 -35.57 8.90
CA SER A 345 2.30 -36.53 9.75
C SER A 345 3.04 -37.85 9.95
N ASP A 346 4.06 -38.12 9.12
CA ASP A 346 4.88 -39.32 9.18
C ASP A 346 6.32 -38.93 9.57
N PRO A 347 6.84 -39.46 10.71
CA PRO A 347 8.20 -39.16 11.19
C PRO A 347 9.30 -39.47 10.17
N GLU A 348 9.08 -40.37 9.21
CA GLU A 348 10.07 -40.69 8.17
C GLU A 348 10.33 -39.51 7.22
N TYR A 349 9.40 -38.53 7.13
CA TYR A 349 9.58 -37.31 6.34
C TYR A 349 10.06 -36.11 7.17
N VAL A 350 10.63 -36.32 8.36
CA VAL A 350 11.25 -35.27 9.18
C VAL A 350 12.77 -35.44 9.17
N PRO A 351 13.50 -34.73 8.28
CA PRO A 351 14.93 -34.97 8.10
C PRO A 351 15.78 -34.76 9.34
N SER A 352 15.40 -33.80 10.19
CA SER A 352 16.09 -33.49 11.45
C SER A 352 15.75 -34.45 12.60
N GLY A 353 14.82 -35.39 12.40
CA GLY A 353 14.40 -36.36 13.41
C GLY A 353 13.60 -35.78 14.58
N HIS A 354 12.93 -34.63 14.40
CA HIS A 354 12.05 -34.08 15.44
C HIS A 354 10.88 -35.01 15.73
N ASP A 355 10.58 -35.17 17.01
CA ASP A 355 9.47 -35.98 17.47
C ASP A 355 8.13 -35.26 17.22
N LEU A 356 7.29 -35.85 16.38
CA LEU A 356 5.97 -35.31 16.01
C LEU A 356 4.96 -35.32 17.17
N GLU A 357 5.22 -36.01 18.28
CA GLU A 357 4.38 -35.91 19.50
C GLU A 357 4.62 -34.59 20.25
N THR A 358 5.85 -34.08 20.18
CA THR A 358 6.26 -32.84 20.86
C THR A 358 6.35 -31.63 19.93
N HIS A 359 6.43 -31.86 18.61
CA HIS A 359 6.59 -30.83 17.59
C HIS A 359 5.54 -30.90 16.48
N ARG A 360 5.19 -29.74 15.92
CA ARG A 360 4.55 -29.61 14.61
C ARG A 360 5.63 -29.27 13.60
N VAL A 361 5.65 -29.99 12.50
CA VAL A 361 6.58 -29.74 11.40
C VAL A 361 5.76 -29.43 10.17
N PHE A 362 6.04 -28.30 9.54
CA PHE A 362 5.44 -27.91 8.27
C PHE A 362 6.45 -27.96 7.15
N THR A 363 6.02 -28.31 5.96
CA THR A 363 6.84 -28.28 4.75
C THR A 363 6.35 -27.24 3.77
N HIS A 364 7.25 -26.73 2.93
CA HIS A 364 6.92 -25.96 1.74
C HIS A 364 7.94 -26.35 0.65
N PRO A 365 7.51 -26.60 -0.61
CA PRO A 365 8.45 -26.89 -1.69
C PRO A 365 9.43 -25.74 -1.90
N ASP A 366 10.59 -26.01 -2.48
CA ASP A 366 11.58 -24.96 -2.70
C ASP A 366 11.04 -23.79 -3.53
N VAL A 367 11.40 -22.61 -3.05
CA VAL A 367 11.08 -21.32 -3.65
C VAL A 367 12.31 -20.64 -4.26
N MET A 368 13.52 -21.13 -3.95
CA MET A 368 14.78 -20.59 -4.47
C MET A 368 15.13 -21.23 -5.81
N PHE A 369 14.96 -22.54 -5.94
CA PHE A 369 15.16 -23.27 -7.20
C PHE A 369 13.88 -24.06 -7.53
N PRO A 370 12.86 -23.42 -8.12
CA PRO A 370 11.60 -24.10 -8.44
C PRO A 370 11.83 -25.38 -9.27
N GLY A 371 11.35 -26.52 -8.75
CA GLY A 371 11.55 -27.83 -9.37
C GLY A 371 12.80 -28.58 -8.89
N SER A 372 13.56 -28.02 -7.95
CA SER A 372 14.53 -28.78 -7.15
C SER A 372 13.82 -29.78 -6.23
N ASP A 373 14.60 -30.70 -5.68
CA ASP A 373 14.21 -31.62 -4.62
C ASP A 373 14.29 -31.00 -3.22
N ILE A 374 14.69 -29.73 -3.13
CA ILE A 374 14.79 -29.02 -1.86
C ILE A 374 13.37 -28.78 -1.28
N VAL A 375 13.26 -28.93 0.03
CA VAL A 375 12.05 -28.63 0.79
C VAL A 375 12.42 -27.80 2.01
N TRP A 376 11.63 -26.78 2.28
CA TRP A 376 11.72 -25.97 3.49
C TRP A 376 10.87 -26.59 4.59
N PHE A 377 11.43 -26.61 5.80
CA PHE A 377 10.80 -27.13 7.01
C PHE A 377 10.69 -26.04 8.07
N GLY A 378 9.53 -25.93 8.72
CA GLY A 378 9.32 -25.10 9.89
C GLY A 378 8.90 -25.95 11.08
N VAL A 379 9.64 -25.84 12.19
CA VAL A 379 9.45 -26.68 13.37
C VAL A 379 8.93 -25.82 14.52
N TYR A 380 7.85 -26.27 15.14
CA TYR A 380 7.18 -25.58 16.25
C TYR A 380 6.96 -26.52 17.42
N GLU A 381 7.20 -26.06 18.64
CA GLU A 381 6.84 -26.82 19.83
C GLU A 381 5.31 -26.91 19.95
N ARG A 382 4.74 -28.11 20.10
CA ARG A 382 3.27 -28.30 20.19
C ARG A 382 2.66 -27.61 21.42
N ALA A 383 3.39 -27.58 22.53
CA ALA A 383 2.89 -27.06 23.80
C ALA A 383 2.76 -25.53 23.81
N SER A 384 3.79 -24.83 23.34
CA SER A 384 3.82 -23.36 23.34
C SER A 384 3.46 -22.73 22.00
N GLY A 385 3.54 -23.50 20.91
CA GLY A 385 3.51 -22.99 19.55
C GLY A 385 4.75 -22.17 19.18
N SER A 386 5.82 -22.18 19.98
CA SER A 386 7.03 -21.40 19.69
C SER A 386 7.76 -21.98 18.48
N LEU A 387 8.29 -21.10 17.63
CA LEU A 387 9.18 -21.50 16.54
C LEU A 387 10.47 -22.04 17.16
N VAL A 388 10.85 -23.25 16.78
CA VAL A 388 12.14 -23.87 17.13
C VAL A 388 13.16 -23.49 16.06
N GLU A 389 12.85 -23.74 14.79
CA GLU A 389 13.73 -23.43 13.66
C GLU A 389 12.98 -23.47 12.32
N VAL A 390 13.59 -22.85 11.30
CA VAL A 390 13.26 -23.02 9.88
C VAL A 390 14.53 -23.42 9.15
N TYR A 391 14.49 -24.49 8.35
CA TYR A 391 15.64 -25.01 7.63
C TYR A 391 15.23 -25.57 6.25
N GLU A 392 16.21 -25.72 5.35
CA GLU A 392 16.04 -26.41 4.08
C GLU A 392 16.69 -27.80 4.14
N PHE A 393 16.15 -28.76 3.38
CA PHE A 393 16.72 -30.10 3.23
C PHE A 393 16.50 -30.61 1.81
N ASN A 394 17.46 -31.38 1.30
CA ASN A 394 17.41 -32.05 0.00
C ASN A 394 17.18 -33.55 0.20
#